data_AF-A0A6B3L2B0-F1
#
_entry.id   AF-A0A6B3L2B0-F1
#
_cell.length_a   1.000
_cell.length_b   1.000
_cell.length_c   1.000
_cell.angle_alpha   90.00
_cell.angle_beta   90.00
_cell.angle_gamma   90.00
#
_symmetry.space_group_name_H-M   'P 1'
#
loop_
_entity.id
_entity.type
_entity.pdbx_description
1 polymer ?
#
loop_
_entity_poly.entity_id
_entity_poly.type
_entity_poly.pdbx_seq_one_letter_code
_entity_poly.pdbx_strand_id
1 'polypeptide(L)'
;MRLLPLLALLATLPTLHAVTYSSGDVPRNIDASRANTITSRLTVPQGAGSILDVNVTLDITHSWVGDLTLTLIHPTGTRVTLSSRYGGSADNYTNTTFDQQAATSIASARPPFTGTFRPDGNLDNLNTLDASGTWTLEIYDGVSADGGSLNSWSIDLTSGDMDADDDGLPTTWETANGLDPNDDGSLNIDNGPDGDPDGDGLPNIEEYQQGHDPQTNDFGRAYSARPAKATLLVVCAHPDDEGIFFGGTLPYYTQTQNVPTICISMTSGDYSLAPTVREAEFRSACWEYGLRNHPLFPRFRDYWIDDGDINGTWDIWNDNVLGNGDEAAGKLKATEYVARQIRKFRPEVVITHDENGEYGHSNHKAASIATRDAFAMAADPTVDLDGLAPWQAKKLYIHRYNTNANAVSKLFHDHWESPSINGLTPRQVANNGLAYHATQGTQTVSTAYLTGETASPDFEAHASEEWGLHTTMVGPDPIAPDFTINGTLYSGYAKTDFLHNISIDRDSDLIPDAWESLYSGSNIAINPNEDTDGDTISNLDEFRLGTAPTTPSTNSIPITFAADGTSLSFNIPVANGTGYVGVTRKYQLESSSDLTSWSPVMQGVATGETVVYPVPSSHNRRFYRLILTVE
;
A
#
# COMPACT_ATOMS: atom_id res chain seq x y z
N MET A 1 29.91 34.21 -2.14
CA MET A 1 29.22 32.91 -2.07
C MET A 1 28.48 32.75 -3.39
N ARG A 2 28.95 31.83 -4.26
CA ARG A 2 28.46 31.70 -5.63
C ARG A 2 27.08 31.05 -5.60
N LEU A 3 26.10 31.67 -6.27
CA LEU A 3 24.85 31.01 -6.66
C LEU A 3 25.20 29.87 -7.62
N LEU A 4 24.93 28.64 -7.21
CA LEU A 4 24.74 27.50 -8.11
C LEU A 4 23.22 27.28 -8.21
N PRO A 5 22.68 27.01 -9.41
CA PRO A 5 21.27 26.76 -9.58
C PRO A 5 20.91 25.40 -8.96
N LEU A 6 19.73 25.40 -8.36
CA LEU A 6 19.01 24.27 -7.80
C LEU A 6 18.86 23.16 -8.86
N LEU A 7 19.48 22.00 -8.65
CA LEU A 7 19.03 20.76 -9.25
C LEU A 7 18.24 20.05 -8.14
N ALA A 8 16.92 20.24 -8.13
CA ALA A 8 16.03 19.41 -7.34
C ALA A 8 15.91 18.08 -8.08
N LEU A 9 16.45 17.00 -7.51
CA LEU A 9 16.13 15.66 -7.96
C LEU A 9 14.78 15.35 -7.32
N LEU A 10 13.71 15.41 -8.13
CA LEU A 10 12.40 14.92 -7.72
C LEU A 10 12.54 13.41 -7.41
N ALA A 11 11.82 12.92 -6.41
CA ALA A 11 11.38 11.52 -6.42
C ALA A 11 10.79 11.27 -7.82
N THR A 12 11.33 10.31 -8.57
CA THR A 12 10.94 10.10 -9.97
C THR A 12 9.54 9.50 -10.00
N LEU A 13 8.54 10.38 -9.88
CA LEU A 13 7.28 10.22 -10.61
C LEU A 13 7.63 9.89 -12.06
N PRO A 14 6.81 9.08 -12.77
CA PRO A 14 7.05 8.80 -14.19
C PRO A 14 7.39 10.10 -14.89
N THR A 15 8.48 10.11 -15.65
CA THR A 15 9.01 11.36 -16.16
C THR A 15 7.99 11.98 -17.12
N LEU A 16 7.33 13.04 -16.66
CA LEU A 16 6.32 13.74 -17.44
C LEU A 16 7.00 14.57 -18.51
N HIS A 17 6.83 14.17 -19.76
CA HIS A 17 7.34 14.87 -20.92
C HIS A 17 6.24 15.75 -21.51
N ALA A 18 6.28 17.05 -21.22
CA ALA A 18 5.41 18.04 -21.86
C ALA A 18 6.14 18.69 -23.05
N VAL A 19 5.73 18.39 -24.29
CA VAL A 19 6.41 18.84 -25.50
C VAL A 19 5.41 19.32 -26.56
N THR A 20 5.69 20.50 -27.13
CA THR A 20 4.97 21.02 -28.29
C THR A 20 5.61 20.56 -29.60
N TYR A 21 4.83 19.91 -30.46
CA TYR A 21 5.22 19.57 -31.82
C TYR A 21 4.43 20.42 -32.81
N SER A 22 5.14 21.22 -33.61
CA SER A 22 4.52 22.05 -34.64
C SER A 22 4.63 21.40 -36.01
N SER A 23 3.58 21.52 -36.83
CA SER A 23 3.67 21.09 -38.22
C SER A 23 4.60 22.00 -39.03
N GLY A 24 5.48 21.38 -39.81
CA GLY A 24 6.35 22.06 -40.77
C GLY A 24 5.82 22.09 -42.20
N ASP A 25 4.63 21.53 -42.47
CA ASP A 25 4.09 21.36 -43.82
C ASP A 25 2.88 22.28 -44.10
N VAL A 26 2.85 23.43 -43.44
CA VAL A 26 1.87 24.53 -43.56
C VAL A 26 2.55 25.80 -44.10
N PRO A 27 1.82 26.72 -44.77
CA PRO A 27 0.38 26.73 -44.97
C PRO A 27 -0.13 25.71 -46.01
N ARG A 28 -1.38 25.23 -45.83
CA ARG A 28 -2.07 24.33 -46.78
C ARG A 28 -3.34 24.99 -47.31
N ASN A 29 -3.44 25.12 -48.63
CA ASN A 29 -4.57 25.74 -49.32
C ASN A 29 -5.84 24.86 -49.29
N ILE A 30 -6.96 25.44 -48.86
CA ILE A 30 -8.33 24.90 -48.98
C ILE A 30 -8.96 25.49 -50.25
N ASP A 31 -9.47 24.63 -51.14
CA ASP A 31 -9.77 24.99 -52.53
C ASP A 31 -11.18 25.56 -52.68
N ALA A 32 -11.30 26.84 -53.02
CA ALA A 32 -12.61 27.48 -53.15
C ALA A 32 -13.49 26.97 -54.30
N SER A 33 -12.91 26.22 -55.25
CA SER A 33 -13.61 25.81 -56.48
C SER A 33 -14.31 24.46 -56.38
N ARG A 34 -14.08 23.69 -55.31
CA ARG A 34 -14.63 22.34 -55.13
C ARG A 34 -14.54 21.90 -53.66
N ALA A 35 -15.49 21.06 -53.24
CA ALA A 35 -15.35 20.33 -51.99
C ALA A 35 -14.07 19.49 -52.03
N ASN A 36 -13.25 19.60 -50.99
CA ASN A 36 -11.95 18.94 -50.93
C ASN A 36 -11.55 18.59 -49.50
N THR A 37 -10.67 17.60 -49.38
CA THR A 37 -10.00 17.26 -48.13
C THR A 37 -8.53 17.63 -48.27
N ILE A 38 -8.00 18.36 -47.29
CA ILE A 38 -6.56 18.57 -47.13
C ILE A 38 -6.07 17.85 -45.89
N THR A 39 -4.80 17.50 -45.90
CA THR A 39 -4.11 16.92 -44.75
C THR A 39 -2.79 17.63 -44.53
N SER A 40 -2.45 17.82 -43.27
CA SER A 40 -1.15 18.32 -42.82
C SER A 40 -0.60 17.35 -41.77
N ARG A 41 0.72 17.17 -41.75
CA ARG A 41 1.37 16.16 -40.91
C ARG A 41 2.43 16.78 -40.02
N LEU A 42 2.59 16.19 -38.84
CA LEU A 42 3.74 16.42 -37.97
C LEU A 42 4.26 15.07 -37.47
N THR A 43 5.53 15.03 -37.10
CA THR A 43 6.18 13.79 -36.62
C THR A 43 6.63 13.99 -35.18
N VAL A 44 6.14 13.12 -34.30
CA VAL A 44 6.65 12.93 -32.95
C VAL A 44 7.77 11.88 -33.00
N PRO A 45 8.96 12.16 -32.43
CA PRO A 45 10.08 11.24 -32.45
C PRO A 45 9.76 9.93 -31.72
N GLN A 46 10.51 8.88 -32.02
CA GLN A 46 10.42 7.61 -31.30
C GLN A 46 10.82 7.79 -29.83
N GLY A 47 10.17 7.04 -28.94
CA GLY A 47 10.42 7.11 -27.49
C GLY A 47 9.77 8.33 -26.83
N ALA A 48 8.68 8.84 -27.40
CA ALA A 48 7.95 9.96 -26.81
C ALA A 48 7.06 9.57 -25.63
N GLY A 49 6.90 8.28 -25.33
CA GLY A 49 6.18 7.80 -24.15
C GLY A 49 4.68 7.57 -24.37
N SER A 50 4.00 7.14 -23.32
CA SER A 50 2.55 6.92 -23.27
C SER A 50 1.81 8.25 -23.11
N ILE A 51 0.78 8.51 -23.91
CA ILE A 51 0.03 9.77 -23.88
C ILE A 51 -0.75 9.88 -22.56
N LEU A 52 -0.65 11.03 -21.90
CA LEU A 52 -1.44 11.40 -20.72
C LEU A 52 -2.39 12.56 -20.99
N ASP A 53 -2.01 13.48 -21.89
CA ASP A 53 -2.87 14.57 -22.34
C ASP A 53 -2.48 15.04 -23.76
N VAL A 54 -3.46 15.54 -24.52
CA VAL A 54 -3.29 16.06 -25.89
C VAL A 54 -4.07 17.35 -26.05
N ASN A 55 -3.38 18.44 -26.39
CA ASN A 55 -4.00 19.69 -26.80
C ASN A 55 -3.62 20.02 -28.25
N VAL A 56 -4.59 20.46 -29.06
CA VAL A 56 -4.35 20.79 -30.49
C VAL A 56 -4.58 22.28 -30.71
N THR A 57 -3.54 23.01 -31.07
CA THR A 57 -3.66 24.45 -31.39
C THR A 57 -3.57 24.66 -32.89
N LEU A 58 -4.49 25.43 -33.48
CA LEU A 58 -4.52 25.70 -34.92
C LEU A 58 -4.96 27.12 -35.29
N ASP A 59 -4.59 27.52 -36.50
CA ASP A 59 -5.00 28.77 -37.13
C ASP A 59 -5.39 28.51 -38.59
N ILE A 60 -6.65 28.83 -38.93
CA ILE A 60 -7.23 28.64 -40.26
C ILE A 60 -7.89 29.95 -40.69
N THR A 61 -7.39 30.52 -41.79
CA THR A 61 -8.11 31.57 -42.52
C THR A 61 -9.06 30.90 -43.49
N HIS A 62 -10.36 31.05 -43.33
CA HIS A 62 -11.36 30.48 -44.24
C HIS A 62 -12.65 31.27 -44.13
N SER A 63 -13.24 31.58 -45.28
CA SER A 63 -14.53 32.26 -45.35
C SER A 63 -15.63 31.23 -45.24
N TRP A 64 -16.42 31.24 -44.17
CA TRP A 64 -17.48 30.25 -43.87
C TRP A 64 -16.99 28.92 -43.29
N VAL A 65 -16.46 28.99 -42.05
CA VAL A 65 -15.97 27.80 -41.33
C VAL A 65 -17.06 26.77 -40.99
N GLY A 66 -18.33 27.09 -41.20
CA GLY A 66 -19.45 26.14 -41.13
C GLY A 66 -19.38 25.01 -42.15
N ASP A 67 -18.52 25.12 -43.17
CA ASP A 67 -18.32 24.08 -44.17
C ASP A 67 -17.21 23.09 -43.80
N LEU A 68 -16.41 23.42 -42.78
CA LEU A 68 -15.24 22.64 -42.37
C LEU A 68 -15.58 21.55 -41.34
N THR A 69 -14.97 20.39 -41.52
CA THR A 69 -14.84 19.35 -40.49
C THR A 69 -13.35 19.11 -40.22
N LEU A 70 -12.93 19.27 -38.96
CA LEU A 70 -11.55 19.14 -38.51
C LEU A 70 -11.40 17.81 -37.75
N THR A 71 -10.44 16.96 -38.15
CA THR A 71 -10.19 15.67 -37.50
C THR A 71 -8.70 15.49 -37.23
N LEU A 72 -8.35 15.19 -35.97
CA LEU A 72 -7.02 14.72 -35.60
C LEU A 72 -6.94 13.21 -35.80
N ILE A 73 -5.86 12.72 -36.37
CA ILE A 73 -5.61 11.30 -36.61
C ILE A 73 -4.28 10.91 -35.95
N HIS A 74 -4.37 9.98 -35.01
CA HIS A 74 -3.25 9.35 -34.30
C HIS A 74 -2.46 8.43 -35.25
N PRO A 75 -1.14 8.20 -35.04
CA PRO A 75 -0.34 7.24 -35.79
C PRO A 75 -0.93 5.82 -35.91
N THR A 76 -1.70 5.37 -34.92
CA THR A 76 -2.41 4.06 -34.93
C THR A 76 -3.64 4.05 -35.84
N GLY A 77 -4.09 5.21 -36.32
CA GLY A 77 -5.31 5.40 -37.09
C GLY A 77 -6.54 5.80 -36.27
N THR A 78 -6.43 5.95 -34.94
CA THR A 78 -7.49 6.52 -34.10
C THR A 78 -7.84 7.95 -34.55
N ARG A 79 -9.13 8.27 -34.66
CA ARG A 79 -9.61 9.56 -35.21
C ARG A 79 -10.44 10.30 -34.16
N VAL A 80 -10.12 11.56 -33.93
CA VAL A 80 -10.87 12.46 -33.02
C VAL A 80 -11.36 13.67 -33.80
N THR A 81 -12.67 13.88 -33.85
CA THR A 81 -13.26 15.06 -34.48
C THR A 81 -13.08 16.26 -33.55
N LEU A 82 -12.39 17.30 -34.02
CA LEU A 82 -12.16 18.51 -33.22
C LEU A 82 -13.34 19.47 -33.32
N SER A 83 -13.84 19.69 -34.53
CA SER A 83 -14.99 20.57 -34.82
C SER A 83 -15.68 20.11 -36.11
N SER A 84 -17.01 20.07 -36.10
CA SER A 84 -17.82 19.64 -37.24
C SER A 84 -18.87 20.67 -37.63
N ARG A 85 -18.58 21.44 -38.69
CA ARG A 85 -19.52 22.33 -39.38
C ARG A 85 -20.14 23.43 -38.50
N TYR A 86 -19.37 23.95 -37.54
CA TYR A 86 -19.79 25.09 -36.73
C TYR A 86 -19.38 26.43 -37.32
N GLY A 87 -20.19 27.46 -37.05
CA GLY A 87 -19.90 28.83 -37.44
C GLY A 87 -20.73 29.37 -38.62
N GLY A 88 -21.42 28.50 -39.35
CA GLY A 88 -22.22 28.90 -40.50
C GLY A 88 -21.39 29.72 -41.50
N SER A 89 -21.91 30.87 -41.91
CA SER A 89 -21.23 31.77 -42.85
C SER A 89 -20.28 32.77 -42.18
N ALA A 90 -19.84 32.53 -40.95
CA ALA A 90 -18.81 33.35 -40.30
C ALA A 90 -17.42 32.73 -40.49
N ASP A 91 -16.38 33.53 -40.26
CA ASP A 91 -15.04 33.24 -40.75
C ASP A 91 -14.08 32.81 -39.63
N ASN A 92 -13.09 32.01 -40.02
CA ASN A 92 -11.83 31.69 -39.33
C ASN A 92 -11.88 30.89 -38.01
N TYR A 93 -10.79 30.14 -37.83
CA TYR A 93 -10.26 29.69 -36.54
C TYR A 93 -8.99 30.49 -36.29
N THR A 94 -8.93 31.28 -35.21
CA THR A 94 -7.81 32.20 -34.94
C THR A 94 -7.18 31.84 -33.62
N ASN A 95 -6.01 31.19 -33.67
CA ASN A 95 -5.34 30.62 -32.50
C ASN A 95 -6.32 29.82 -31.60
N THR A 96 -7.03 28.87 -32.22
CA THR A 96 -7.98 28.00 -31.54
C THR A 96 -7.24 26.81 -30.95
N THR A 97 -7.43 26.55 -29.65
CA THR A 97 -6.91 25.35 -28.99
C THR A 97 -8.06 24.40 -28.68
N PHE A 98 -7.91 23.13 -29.04
CA PHE A 98 -8.80 22.06 -28.63
C PHE A 98 -8.16 21.30 -27.47
N ASP A 99 -8.85 21.29 -26.34
CA ASP A 99 -8.43 20.70 -25.08
C ASP A 99 -9.66 20.02 -24.47
N GLN A 100 -9.55 18.75 -24.10
CA GLN A 100 -10.68 17.98 -23.59
C GLN A 100 -11.17 18.50 -22.23
N GLN A 101 -10.29 19.10 -21.43
CA GLN A 101 -10.60 19.69 -20.13
C GLN A 101 -11.09 21.14 -20.22
N ALA A 102 -11.17 21.72 -21.41
CA ALA A 102 -11.71 23.06 -21.61
C ALA A 102 -13.19 23.15 -21.15
N ALA A 103 -13.52 24.23 -20.45
CA ALA A 103 -14.87 24.43 -19.91
C ALA A 103 -15.94 24.60 -21.00
N THR A 104 -15.60 25.32 -22.09
CA THR A 104 -16.54 25.69 -23.16
C THR A 104 -16.43 24.74 -24.34
N SER A 105 -17.53 24.12 -24.77
CA SER A 105 -17.54 23.29 -25.99
C SER A 105 -17.51 24.15 -27.25
N ILE A 106 -16.80 23.70 -28.29
CA ILE A 106 -16.75 24.36 -29.59
C ILE A 106 -18.14 24.55 -30.21
N ALA A 107 -19.08 23.62 -29.95
CA ALA A 107 -20.47 23.70 -30.42
C ALA A 107 -21.23 24.93 -29.88
N SER A 108 -20.83 25.41 -28.69
CA SER A 108 -21.42 26.58 -28.04
C SER A 108 -20.72 27.90 -28.39
N ALA A 109 -19.54 27.83 -29.00
CA ALA A 109 -18.75 28.99 -29.39
C ALA A 109 -19.21 29.59 -30.74
N ARG A 110 -18.66 30.75 -31.11
CA ARG A 110 -18.98 31.45 -32.37
C ARG A 110 -17.71 31.98 -33.04
N PRO A 111 -17.63 31.99 -34.39
CA PRO A 111 -16.47 32.52 -35.09
C PRO A 111 -16.29 34.05 -34.99
N PRO A 112 -15.06 34.58 -35.16
CA PRO A 112 -13.83 33.82 -35.29
C PRO A 112 -13.55 33.02 -34.02
N PHE A 113 -13.26 31.73 -34.18
CA PHE A 113 -13.05 30.88 -33.01
C PHE A 113 -11.68 31.23 -32.42
N THR A 114 -11.67 31.94 -31.29
CA THR A 114 -10.44 32.34 -30.60
C THR A 114 -10.45 31.84 -29.17
N GLY A 115 -9.36 31.18 -28.76
CA GLY A 115 -9.21 30.61 -27.43
C GLY A 115 -9.36 29.09 -27.38
N THR A 116 -9.54 28.56 -26.17
CA THR A 116 -9.53 27.13 -25.88
C THR A 116 -10.96 26.57 -25.79
N PHE A 117 -11.23 25.46 -26.47
CA PHE A 117 -12.54 24.83 -26.52
C PHE A 117 -12.46 23.31 -26.41
N ARG A 118 -13.49 22.71 -25.81
CA ARG A 118 -13.66 21.27 -25.78
C ARG A 118 -14.13 20.79 -27.16
N PRO A 119 -13.44 19.81 -27.78
CA PRO A 119 -13.77 19.30 -29.10
C PRO A 119 -15.12 18.56 -29.14
N ASP A 120 -15.61 18.24 -30.34
CA ASP A 120 -16.79 17.37 -30.54
C ASP A 120 -16.53 15.91 -30.14
N GLY A 121 -15.35 15.40 -30.50
CA GLY A 121 -14.85 14.08 -30.10
C GLY A 121 -14.18 14.11 -28.73
N ASN A 122 -13.71 12.95 -28.25
CA ASN A 122 -12.99 12.83 -26.99
C ASN A 122 -11.49 12.67 -27.24
N LEU A 123 -10.66 13.64 -26.83
CA LEU A 123 -9.19 13.52 -26.94
C LEU A 123 -8.63 12.53 -25.92
N ASP A 124 -9.29 12.31 -24.78
CA ASP A 124 -8.85 11.33 -23.76
C ASP A 124 -8.83 9.89 -24.29
N ASN A 125 -9.51 9.62 -25.43
CA ASN A 125 -9.42 8.33 -26.13
C ASN A 125 -8.02 8.02 -26.67
N LEU A 126 -7.11 9.00 -26.63
CA LEU A 126 -5.72 8.86 -27.03
C LEU A 126 -4.80 8.54 -25.85
N ASN A 127 -5.28 8.68 -24.61
CA ASN A 127 -4.49 8.37 -23.42
C ASN A 127 -4.05 6.91 -23.44
N THR A 128 -2.89 6.64 -22.83
CA THR A 128 -2.15 5.36 -22.80
C THR A 128 -1.58 4.87 -24.13
N LEU A 129 -1.94 5.46 -25.27
CA LEU A 129 -1.31 5.13 -26.55
C LEU A 129 0.12 5.70 -26.63
N ASP A 130 1.03 5.04 -27.37
CA ASP A 130 2.35 5.59 -27.68
C ASP A 130 2.23 6.87 -28.53
N ALA A 131 2.79 7.97 -28.02
CA ALA A 131 2.79 9.27 -28.67
C ALA A 131 3.59 9.31 -29.99
N SER A 132 4.51 8.37 -30.18
CA SER A 132 5.48 8.36 -31.26
C SER A 132 4.84 8.16 -32.64
N GLY A 133 5.37 8.85 -33.66
CA GLY A 133 5.00 8.63 -35.06
C GLY A 133 4.36 9.84 -35.74
N THR A 134 3.69 9.59 -36.87
CA THR A 134 3.15 10.65 -37.72
C THR A 134 1.69 10.93 -37.41
N TRP A 135 1.45 12.10 -36.82
CA TRP A 135 0.11 12.63 -36.58
C TRP A 135 -0.37 13.39 -37.80
N THR A 136 -1.67 13.28 -38.09
CA THR A 136 -2.29 13.96 -39.25
C THR A 136 -3.47 14.81 -38.80
N LEU A 137 -3.46 16.10 -39.16
CA LEU A 137 -4.65 16.93 -39.13
C LEU A 137 -5.33 16.85 -40.51
N GLU A 138 -6.55 16.36 -40.53
CA GLU A 138 -7.42 16.27 -41.71
C GLU A 138 -8.49 17.35 -41.64
N ILE A 139 -8.63 18.12 -42.72
CA ILE A 139 -9.63 19.18 -42.85
C ILE A 139 -10.45 18.89 -44.10
N TYR A 140 -11.74 18.64 -43.91
CA TYR A 140 -12.69 18.46 -45.00
C TYR A 140 -13.54 19.70 -45.16
N ASP A 141 -13.48 20.30 -46.35
CA ASP A 141 -14.40 21.35 -46.79
C ASP A 141 -15.50 20.73 -47.65
N GLY A 142 -16.73 20.80 -47.15
CA GLY A 142 -17.87 20.14 -47.74
C GLY A 142 -18.58 20.92 -48.86
N VAL A 143 -18.25 22.19 -49.08
CA VAL A 143 -19.02 23.08 -49.96
C VAL A 143 -18.09 23.84 -50.90
N SER A 144 -18.49 23.99 -52.16
CA SER A 144 -17.64 24.56 -53.23
C SER A 144 -17.99 26.03 -53.54
N ALA A 145 -17.87 26.92 -52.56
CA ALA A 145 -18.25 28.33 -52.71
C ALA A 145 -17.19 29.32 -52.20
N ASP A 146 -16.32 28.87 -51.33
CA ASP A 146 -15.36 29.66 -50.55
C ASP A 146 -14.20 28.75 -50.16
N GLY A 147 -13.09 29.35 -49.74
CA GLY A 147 -11.88 28.62 -49.44
C GLY A 147 -10.97 29.40 -48.52
N GLY A 148 -9.76 28.90 -48.36
CA GLY A 148 -8.91 29.41 -47.30
C GLY A 148 -7.56 28.72 -47.23
N SER A 149 -6.96 28.77 -46.05
CA SER A 149 -5.68 28.15 -45.76
C SER A 149 -5.62 27.73 -44.30
N LEU A 150 -5.14 26.52 -44.05
CA LEU A 150 -4.57 26.16 -42.76
C LEU A 150 -3.22 26.88 -42.66
N ASN A 151 -3.11 27.84 -41.76
CA ASN A 151 -1.91 28.68 -41.62
C ASN A 151 -0.87 28.01 -40.73
N SER A 152 -1.32 27.42 -39.62
CA SER A 152 -0.47 26.68 -38.68
C SER A 152 -1.28 25.71 -37.84
N TRP A 153 -0.63 24.66 -37.34
CA TRP A 153 -1.12 23.88 -36.21
C TRP A 153 0.02 23.18 -35.46
N SER A 154 -0.23 22.85 -34.20
CA SER A 154 0.64 22.10 -33.32
C SER A 154 -0.18 21.17 -32.43
N ILE A 155 0.51 20.17 -31.87
CA ILE A 155 0.02 19.41 -30.72
C ILE A 155 0.93 19.69 -29.53
N ASP A 156 0.33 19.95 -28.37
CA ASP A 156 1.00 19.92 -27.08
C ASP A 156 0.68 18.56 -26.47
N LEU A 157 1.71 17.74 -26.28
CA LEU A 157 1.59 16.40 -25.70
C LEU A 157 2.17 16.40 -24.30
N THR A 158 1.43 15.82 -23.37
CA THR A 158 1.95 15.35 -22.08
C THR A 158 2.02 13.84 -22.14
N SER A 159 3.19 13.26 -21.90
CA SER A 159 3.37 11.80 -21.89
C SER A 159 4.16 11.32 -20.67
N GLY A 160 3.93 10.07 -20.27
CA GLY A 160 4.72 9.35 -19.28
C GLY A 160 5.62 8.32 -19.93
N ASP A 161 6.47 7.66 -19.14
CA ASP A 161 7.22 6.51 -19.63
C ASP A 161 6.24 5.36 -20.01
N MET A 162 6.63 4.53 -20.97
CA MET A 162 5.84 3.33 -21.32
C MET A 162 5.94 2.33 -20.18
N ASP A 163 4.82 1.70 -19.86
CA ASP A 163 4.65 0.60 -18.91
C ASP A 163 3.77 -0.42 -19.66
N ALA A 164 4.24 -1.65 -19.81
CA ALA A 164 3.69 -2.59 -20.80
C ALA A 164 2.75 -3.62 -20.16
N ASP A 165 2.85 -3.84 -18.85
CA ASP A 165 1.95 -4.66 -18.04
C ASP A 165 1.20 -3.86 -16.96
N ASP A 166 1.35 -2.53 -16.95
CA ASP A 166 0.67 -1.58 -16.06
C ASP A 166 1.00 -1.83 -14.56
N ASP A 167 2.21 -2.30 -14.26
CA ASP A 167 2.65 -2.65 -12.91
C ASP A 167 3.34 -1.49 -12.14
N GLY A 168 3.59 -0.38 -12.83
CA GLY A 168 4.24 0.82 -12.30
C GLY A 168 5.75 0.91 -12.58
N LEU A 169 6.35 -0.10 -13.20
CA LEU A 169 7.72 -0.09 -13.69
C LEU A 169 7.74 0.35 -15.17
N PRO A 170 8.64 1.26 -15.57
CA PRO A 170 8.74 1.58 -16.98
C PRO A 170 9.35 0.45 -17.81
N THR A 171 8.71 0.08 -18.91
CA THR A 171 9.18 -0.88 -19.92
C THR A 171 10.64 -0.70 -20.29
N THR A 172 11.07 0.56 -20.45
CA THR A 172 12.46 0.88 -20.81
C THR A 172 13.44 0.64 -19.68
N TRP A 173 13.02 0.86 -18.43
CA TRP A 173 13.84 0.59 -17.25
C TRP A 173 13.94 -0.92 -17.02
N GLU A 174 12.82 -1.64 -17.06
CA GLU A 174 12.79 -3.10 -16.92
C GLU A 174 13.70 -3.78 -17.95
N THR A 175 13.53 -3.44 -19.23
CA THR A 175 14.35 -3.98 -20.31
C THR A 175 15.84 -3.65 -20.13
N ALA A 176 16.16 -2.44 -19.64
CA ALA A 176 17.54 -2.02 -19.40
C ALA A 176 18.19 -2.78 -18.24
N ASN A 177 17.40 -3.19 -17.25
CA ASN A 177 17.86 -3.91 -16.06
C ASN A 177 17.60 -5.41 -16.10
N GLY A 178 17.27 -5.95 -17.29
CA GLY A 178 17.16 -7.39 -17.52
C GLY A 178 15.88 -8.04 -16.98
N LEU A 179 14.86 -7.25 -16.65
CA LEU A 179 13.52 -7.72 -16.30
C LEU A 179 12.68 -7.92 -17.59
N ASP A 180 11.65 -8.76 -17.52
CA ASP A 180 10.68 -8.93 -18.64
C ASP A 180 9.53 -7.92 -18.51
N PRO A 181 9.44 -6.90 -19.39
CA PRO A 181 8.46 -5.83 -19.28
C PRO A 181 7.02 -6.23 -19.64
N ASN A 182 6.70 -7.52 -19.65
CA ASN A 182 5.34 -8.02 -19.89
C ASN A 182 4.91 -9.01 -18.80
N ASP A 183 5.62 -8.99 -17.67
CA ASP A 183 5.45 -9.88 -16.54
C ASP A 183 5.50 -9.06 -15.24
N ASP A 184 4.32 -8.63 -14.81
CA ASP A 184 4.00 -7.90 -13.57
C ASP A 184 4.34 -8.64 -12.26
N GLY A 185 5.13 -9.71 -12.34
CA GLY A 185 5.43 -10.64 -11.26
C GLY A 185 4.55 -11.88 -11.24
N SER A 186 3.55 -11.99 -12.12
CA SER A 186 2.60 -13.11 -12.12
C SER A 186 3.18 -14.44 -12.63
N LEU A 187 4.16 -14.41 -13.53
CA LEU A 187 4.88 -15.60 -14.00
C LEU A 187 6.19 -15.78 -13.25
N ASN A 188 6.97 -14.71 -13.09
CA ASN A 188 8.17 -14.68 -12.29
C ASN A 188 8.15 -13.46 -11.36
N ILE A 189 8.10 -13.72 -10.06
CA ILE A 189 8.02 -12.65 -9.04
C ILE A 189 9.17 -11.64 -9.15
N ASP A 190 10.33 -12.06 -9.65
CA ASP A 190 11.51 -11.19 -9.82
C ASP A 190 11.29 -10.09 -10.87
N ASN A 191 10.33 -10.23 -11.80
CA ASN A 191 10.07 -9.21 -12.83
C ASN A 191 9.14 -8.10 -12.33
N GLY A 192 8.21 -8.41 -11.42
CA GLY A 192 7.21 -7.46 -10.96
C GLY A 192 7.74 -6.38 -10.02
N PRO A 193 6.89 -5.43 -9.60
CA PRO A 193 7.31 -4.26 -8.82
C PRO A 193 7.78 -4.65 -7.41
N ASP A 194 7.29 -5.77 -6.88
CA ASP A 194 7.67 -6.36 -5.59
C ASP A 194 8.83 -7.38 -5.68
N GLY A 195 9.34 -7.64 -6.89
CA GLY A 195 10.47 -8.54 -7.13
C GLY A 195 11.77 -8.01 -6.55
N ASP A 196 12.69 -8.91 -6.18
CA ASP A 196 13.99 -8.61 -5.56
C ASP A 196 15.04 -9.60 -6.13
N PRO A 197 15.46 -9.42 -7.41
CA PRO A 197 16.27 -10.41 -8.11
C PRO A 197 17.67 -10.58 -7.51
N ASP A 198 18.20 -9.56 -6.84
CA ASP A 198 19.54 -9.57 -6.25
C ASP A 198 19.55 -9.96 -4.76
N GLY A 199 18.38 -10.08 -4.13
CA GLY A 199 18.19 -10.51 -2.76
C GLY A 199 18.75 -9.53 -1.74
N ASP A 200 18.77 -8.24 -2.06
CA ASP A 200 19.16 -7.17 -1.15
C ASP A 200 17.98 -6.58 -0.36
N GLY A 201 16.76 -7.08 -0.64
CA GLY A 201 15.52 -6.76 0.04
C GLY A 201 14.84 -5.50 -0.49
N LEU A 202 15.47 -4.74 -1.38
CA LEU A 202 14.85 -3.58 -2.00
C LEU A 202 14.09 -4.05 -3.25
N PRO A 203 12.76 -3.87 -3.32
CA PRO A 203 12.02 -4.35 -4.47
C PRO A 203 12.25 -3.45 -5.70
N ASN A 204 12.07 -4.00 -6.90
CA ASN A 204 12.26 -3.33 -8.19
C ASN A 204 11.65 -1.92 -8.26
N ILE A 205 10.43 -1.72 -7.71
CA ILE A 205 9.76 -0.41 -7.72
C ILE A 205 10.52 0.63 -6.90
N GLU A 206 11.09 0.24 -5.77
CA GLU A 206 11.87 1.12 -4.92
C GLU A 206 13.25 1.37 -5.52
N GLU A 207 13.81 0.40 -6.23
CA GLU A 207 15.06 0.54 -6.96
C GLU A 207 14.93 1.49 -8.15
N TYR A 208 13.88 1.33 -8.97
CA TYR A 208 13.56 2.26 -10.04
C TYR A 208 13.45 3.70 -9.51
N GLN A 209 12.68 3.89 -8.43
CA GLN A 209 12.49 5.20 -7.81
C GLN A 209 13.78 5.81 -7.24
N GLN A 210 14.77 4.99 -6.93
CA GLN A 210 16.06 5.41 -6.35
C GLN A 210 17.20 5.43 -7.38
N GLY A 211 16.96 4.93 -8.59
CA GLY A 211 18.00 4.77 -9.62
C GLY A 211 19.02 3.68 -9.28
N HIS A 212 18.60 2.66 -8.55
CA HIS A 212 19.36 1.44 -8.27
C HIS A 212 19.22 0.42 -9.41
N ASP A 213 20.10 -0.58 -9.42
CA ASP A 213 20.13 -1.65 -10.42
C ASP A 213 19.64 -2.94 -9.76
N PRO A 214 18.47 -3.48 -10.16
CA PRO A 214 17.83 -4.65 -9.54
C PRO A 214 18.59 -5.96 -9.67
N GLN A 215 19.75 -5.93 -10.30
CA GLN A 215 20.67 -7.04 -10.42
C GLN A 215 21.89 -6.91 -9.47
N THR A 216 21.97 -5.85 -8.66
CA THR A 216 23.17 -5.49 -7.89
C THR A 216 22.88 -5.12 -6.45
N ASN A 217 23.21 -6.04 -5.52
CA ASN A 217 23.04 -5.80 -4.08
C ASN A 217 23.76 -4.54 -3.61
N ASP A 218 23.00 -3.47 -3.38
CA ASP A 218 23.50 -2.12 -3.15
C ASP A 218 23.88 -1.88 -1.68
N PHE A 219 23.31 -2.68 -0.78
CA PHE A 219 23.47 -2.49 0.68
C PHE A 219 24.51 -3.40 1.32
N GLY A 220 25.08 -4.36 0.58
CA GLY A 220 26.06 -5.33 1.07
C GLY A 220 25.54 -6.21 2.21
N ARG A 221 24.22 -6.29 2.37
CA ARG A 221 23.51 -7.08 3.38
C ARG A 221 22.45 -7.92 2.67
N ALA A 222 22.30 -9.17 3.11
CA ALA A 222 21.25 -10.05 2.63
C ALA A 222 19.99 -9.80 3.46
N TYR A 223 19.20 -8.80 3.07
CA TYR A 223 17.82 -8.76 3.54
C TYR A 223 17.07 -9.95 2.92
N SER A 224 16.02 -10.38 3.61
CA SER A 224 15.05 -11.33 3.10
C SER A 224 13.95 -10.57 2.38
N ALA A 225 13.38 -11.22 1.35
CA ALA A 225 12.12 -10.80 0.77
C ALA A 225 11.07 -10.56 1.86
N ARG A 226 10.24 -9.53 1.68
CA ARG A 226 9.18 -9.20 2.64
C ARG A 226 8.20 -10.38 2.75
N PRO A 227 7.78 -10.76 3.96
CA PRO A 227 6.94 -11.92 4.15
C PRO A 227 5.52 -11.64 3.63
N ALA A 228 4.85 -12.67 3.11
CA ALA A 228 3.44 -12.56 2.71
C ALA A 228 2.50 -12.26 3.91
N LYS A 229 2.94 -12.61 5.13
CA LYS A 229 2.26 -12.30 6.38
C LYS A 229 3.27 -11.85 7.44
N ALA A 230 2.95 -10.78 8.15
CA ALA A 230 3.70 -10.29 9.29
C ALA A 230 3.00 -10.71 10.60
N THR A 231 3.76 -10.84 11.67
CA THR A 231 3.23 -10.92 13.04
C THR A 231 3.07 -9.50 13.61
N LEU A 232 4.06 -8.64 13.38
CA LEU A 232 4.02 -7.23 13.79
C LEU A 232 4.15 -6.28 12.60
N LEU A 233 3.34 -5.22 12.61
CA LEU A 233 3.53 -4.02 11.80
C LEU A 233 3.80 -2.82 12.72
N VAL A 234 4.97 -2.21 12.56
CA VAL A 234 5.42 -1.02 13.30
C VAL A 234 5.33 0.19 12.39
N VAL A 235 4.58 1.22 12.77
CA VAL A 235 4.43 2.45 11.99
C VAL A 235 4.98 3.65 12.76
N CYS A 236 6.17 4.11 12.37
CA CYS A 236 6.82 5.31 12.89
C CYS A 236 6.74 6.49 11.91
N ALA A 237 6.92 7.71 12.40
CA ALA A 237 6.81 8.92 11.60
C ALA A 237 8.11 9.21 10.83
N HIS A 238 9.26 9.09 11.49
CA HIS A 238 10.57 9.39 10.92
C HIS A 238 11.56 8.25 11.21
N PRO A 239 12.66 8.19 10.44
CA PRO A 239 13.84 7.47 10.87
C PRO A 239 14.38 8.03 12.17
N ASP A 240 14.81 7.18 13.10
CA ASP A 240 15.19 7.39 14.51
C ASP A 240 14.09 7.02 15.52
N ASP A 241 12.82 7.30 15.20
CA ASP A 241 11.68 7.00 16.06
C ASP A 241 11.63 5.51 16.42
N GLU A 242 11.97 4.63 15.48
CA GLU A 242 11.93 3.17 15.61
C GLU A 242 12.86 2.64 16.72
N GLY A 243 13.92 3.40 17.04
CA GLY A 243 14.79 3.14 18.18
C GLY A 243 14.41 3.92 19.44
N ILE A 244 13.89 5.15 19.30
CA ILE A 244 13.58 6.06 20.41
C ILE A 244 12.30 5.62 21.13
N PHE A 245 11.17 5.60 20.42
CA PHE A 245 9.85 5.37 21.02
C PHE A 245 9.43 3.90 20.97
N PHE A 246 9.91 3.17 19.97
CA PHE A 246 9.69 1.73 19.81
C PHE A 246 10.85 0.89 20.34
N GLY A 247 11.83 1.53 21.00
CA GLY A 247 13.03 0.90 21.55
C GLY A 247 12.70 -0.28 22.47
N GLY A 248 13.36 -1.42 22.24
CA GLY A 248 13.11 -2.69 22.92
C GLY A 248 12.07 -3.57 22.22
N THR A 249 11.07 -2.98 21.57
CA THR A 249 10.03 -3.71 20.83
C THR A 249 10.62 -4.44 19.63
N LEU A 250 11.23 -3.69 18.69
CA LEU A 250 11.79 -4.28 17.47
C LEU A 250 12.82 -5.39 17.79
N PRO A 251 13.87 -5.16 18.63
CA PRO A 251 14.81 -6.22 18.98
C PRO A 251 14.19 -7.45 19.64
N TYR A 252 13.19 -7.25 20.51
CA TYR A 252 12.55 -8.36 21.18
C TYR A 252 11.78 -9.25 20.19
N TYR A 253 10.94 -8.68 19.34
CA TYR A 253 10.10 -9.47 18.46
C TYR A 253 10.86 -10.08 17.28
N THR A 254 11.87 -9.39 16.75
CA THR A 254 12.67 -9.91 15.62
C THR A 254 13.75 -10.90 16.06
N GLN A 255 14.37 -10.76 17.24
CA GLN A 255 15.50 -11.61 17.65
C GLN A 255 15.15 -12.59 18.77
N THR A 256 14.29 -12.21 19.71
CA THR A 256 13.91 -13.10 20.83
C THR A 256 12.70 -13.96 20.49
N GLN A 257 11.61 -13.35 20.03
CA GLN A 257 10.44 -14.09 19.55
C GLN A 257 10.66 -14.67 18.14
N ASN A 258 11.53 -14.02 17.36
CA ASN A 258 11.87 -14.41 15.98
C ASN A 258 10.62 -14.53 15.10
N VAL A 259 9.80 -13.48 15.13
CA VAL A 259 8.55 -13.40 14.36
C VAL A 259 8.67 -12.41 13.18
N PRO A 260 8.02 -12.71 12.04
CA PRO A 260 7.96 -11.80 10.90
C PRO A 260 7.49 -10.41 11.32
N THR A 261 8.27 -9.39 11.01
CA THR A 261 8.00 -8.00 11.39
C THR A 261 8.25 -7.10 10.20
N ILE A 262 7.38 -6.10 10.01
CA ILE A 262 7.56 -5.00 9.07
C ILE A 262 7.62 -3.70 9.86
N CYS A 263 8.55 -2.82 9.49
CA CYS A 263 8.65 -1.47 10.04
C CYS A 263 8.48 -0.45 8.92
N ILE A 264 7.66 0.56 9.15
CA ILE A 264 7.36 1.66 8.23
C ILE A 264 7.85 2.95 8.86
N SER A 265 8.61 3.74 8.12
CA SER A 265 8.84 5.16 8.41
C SER A 265 8.01 6.00 7.45
N MET A 266 6.97 6.68 7.94
CA MET A 266 6.04 7.45 7.11
C MET A 266 6.75 8.53 6.28
N THR A 267 7.79 9.13 6.84
CA THR A 267 8.65 10.10 6.14
C THR A 267 10.07 9.55 5.97
N SER A 268 10.89 10.22 5.17
CA SER A 268 12.31 9.90 5.02
C SER A 268 13.20 10.51 6.10
N GLY A 269 12.67 11.30 7.05
CA GLY A 269 13.48 12.01 8.04
C GLY A 269 14.35 13.12 7.48
N ASP A 270 14.13 13.49 6.22
CA ASP A 270 14.97 14.42 5.50
C ASP A 270 14.13 15.60 5.01
N TYR A 271 14.39 16.78 5.57
CA TYR A 271 13.70 18.01 5.18
C TYR A 271 14.02 18.45 3.74
N SER A 272 15.09 17.89 3.16
CA SER A 272 15.66 18.28 1.87
C SER A 272 15.13 17.51 0.65
N LEU A 273 14.22 16.55 0.83
CA LEU A 273 13.72 15.66 -0.23
C LEU A 273 14.82 14.79 -0.91
N ALA A 274 15.96 14.60 -0.24
CA ALA A 274 17.08 13.74 -0.59
C ALA A 274 17.15 12.55 0.41
N PRO A 275 16.22 11.60 0.32
CA PRO A 275 15.89 10.67 1.42
C PRO A 275 16.93 9.58 1.68
N THR A 276 17.80 9.30 0.71
CA THR A 276 18.63 8.07 0.66
C THR A 276 19.54 7.90 1.88
N VAL A 277 20.08 8.98 2.43
CA VAL A 277 21.01 8.90 3.58
C VAL A 277 20.28 8.49 4.85
N ARG A 278 19.19 9.18 5.21
CA ARG A 278 18.41 8.88 6.42
C ARG A 278 17.74 7.51 6.33
N GLU A 279 17.24 7.13 5.16
CA GLU A 279 16.70 5.79 4.96
C GLU A 279 17.79 4.70 5.10
N ALA A 280 19.03 4.94 4.64
CA ALA A 280 20.15 4.01 4.83
C ALA A 280 20.57 3.87 6.32
N GLU A 281 20.50 4.97 7.09
CA GLU A 281 20.69 4.94 8.54
C GLU A 281 19.59 4.14 9.23
N PHE A 282 18.32 4.36 8.86
CA PHE A 282 17.17 3.58 9.33
C PHE A 282 17.33 2.09 9.07
N ARG A 283 17.68 1.72 7.83
CA ARG A 283 17.95 0.33 7.43
C ARG A 283 19.05 -0.27 8.31
N SER A 284 20.14 0.47 8.54
CA SER A 284 21.24 0.01 9.40
C SER A 284 20.82 -0.18 10.87
N ALA A 285 20.01 0.73 11.41
CA ALA A 285 19.44 0.61 12.74
C ALA A 285 18.48 -0.60 12.85
N CYS A 286 17.53 -0.72 11.92
CA CYS A 286 16.63 -1.87 11.82
C CYS A 286 17.36 -3.21 11.73
N TRP A 287 18.47 -3.26 10.97
CA TRP A 287 19.30 -4.46 10.91
C TRP A 287 19.92 -4.82 12.25
N GLU A 288 20.45 -3.83 12.99
CA GLU A 288 20.95 -4.03 14.36
C GLU A 288 19.84 -4.53 15.28
N TYR A 289 18.62 -4.03 15.08
CA TYR A 289 17.43 -4.51 15.77
C TYR A 289 17.03 -5.92 15.36
N GLY A 290 17.65 -6.55 14.36
CA GLY A 290 17.32 -7.91 13.94
C GLY A 290 16.24 -7.98 12.87
N LEU A 291 15.74 -6.84 12.39
CA LEU A 291 14.87 -6.82 11.22
C LEU A 291 15.68 -7.31 10.02
N ARG A 292 15.15 -8.34 9.34
CA ARG A 292 15.77 -8.90 8.12
C ARG A 292 14.93 -8.66 6.88
N ASN A 293 13.70 -8.20 7.04
CA ASN A 293 12.89 -7.72 5.92
C ASN A 293 13.16 -6.24 5.74
N HIS A 294 13.16 -5.78 4.50
CA HIS A 294 13.41 -4.38 4.22
C HIS A 294 12.27 -3.47 4.75
N PRO A 295 12.58 -2.39 5.48
CA PRO A 295 11.57 -1.44 5.95
C PRO A 295 10.91 -0.66 4.80
N LEU A 296 9.75 -0.07 5.07
CA LEU A 296 8.97 0.68 4.07
C LEU A 296 9.10 2.19 4.25
N PHE A 297 9.20 2.90 3.13
CA PHE A 297 9.28 4.37 3.08
C PHE A 297 8.26 4.95 2.09
N PRO A 298 7.02 5.26 2.50
CA PRO A 298 6.06 5.98 1.66
C PRO A 298 6.51 7.40 1.27
N ARG A 299 7.56 7.94 1.93
CA ARG A 299 8.15 9.26 1.65
C ARG A 299 7.11 10.40 1.70
N PHE A 300 6.20 10.35 2.68
CA PHE A 300 5.46 11.56 3.03
C PHE A 300 6.46 12.65 3.42
N ARG A 301 6.20 13.89 3.00
CA ARG A 301 7.18 14.95 3.16
C ARG A 301 7.40 15.26 4.64
N ASP A 302 8.68 15.23 5.02
CA ASP A 302 9.12 15.62 6.35
C ASP A 302 9.29 17.13 6.40
N TYR A 303 8.25 17.83 6.87
CA TYR A 303 8.26 19.28 7.04
C TYR A 303 7.88 19.63 8.47
N TRP A 304 8.75 20.38 9.16
CA TRP A 304 8.44 20.84 10.50
C TRP A 304 7.36 21.92 10.45
N ILE A 305 6.22 21.63 11.05
CA ILE A 305 5.09 22.56 11.15
C ILE A 305 5.01 23.01 12.60
N ASP A 306 5.28 24.31 12.79
CA ASP A 306 5.34 24.95 14.09
C ASP A 306 4.05 24.73 14.91
N ASP A 307 4.18 24.75 16.24
CA ASP A 307 3.12 24.57 17.24
C ASP A 307 2.38 23.21 17.22
N GLY A 308 2.89 22.22 16.47
CA GLY A 308 2.33 20.87 16.44
C GLY A 308 0.97 20.81 15.75
N ASP A 309 0.73 21.72 14.81
CA ASP A 309 -0.48 21.76 13.98
C ASP A 309 -0.50 20.57 13.01
N ILE A 310 -1.40 19.64 13.28
CA ILE A 310 -1.58 18.44 12.46
C ILE A 310 -2.23 18.76 11.10
N ASN A 311 -2.99 19.85 10.98
CA ASN A 311 -3.66 20.19 9.74
C ASN A 311 -2.66 20.51 8.64
N GLY A 312 -1.65 21.33 8.95
CA GLY A 312 -0.57 21.56 8.01
C GLY A 312 0.17 20.27 7.62
N THR A 313 0.31 19.30 8.54
CA THR A 313 0.96 18.01 8.21
C THR A 313 0.14 17.27 7.17
N TRP A 314 -1.18 17.28 7.32
CA TRP A 314 -2.07 16.69 6.32
C TRP A 314 -1.96 17.37 4.97
N ASP A 315 -1.96 18.69 4.92
CA ASP A 315 -1.77 19.45 3.68
C ASP A 315 -0.46 19.04 2.98
N ILE A 316 0.66 19.07 3.72
CA ILE A 316 1.97 18.68 3.19
C ILE A 316 1.99 17.22 2.71
N TRP A 317 1.38 16.30 3.45
CA TRP A 317 1.31 14.89 3.06
C TRP A 317 0.43 14.64 1.83
N ASN A 318 -0.52 15.54 1.55
CA ASN A 318 -1.34 15.46 0.35
C ASN A 318 -0.52 15.80 -0.90
N ASP A 319 -0.07 17.04 -1.01
CA ASP A 319 0.45 17.62 -2.25
C ASP A 319 1.70 18.51 -2.05
N ASN A 320 2.24 18.55 -0.84
CA ASN A 320 3.35 19.41 -0.43
C ASN A 320 3.04 20.92 -0.37
N VAL A 321 1.76 21.32 -0.29
CA VAL A 321 1.30 22.71 -0.26
C VAL A 321 0.53 23.03 1.03
N LEU A 322 1.06 23.91 1.87
CA LEU A 322 0.40 24.33 3.11
C LEU A 322 -0.81 25.25 2.89
N GLY A 323 -1.87 25.03 3.66
CA GLY A 323 -3.00 25.95 3.84
C GLY A 323 -3.91 26.09 2.64
N ASN A 324 -3.94 25.07 1.77
CA ASN A 324 -4.82 25.00 0.60
C ASN A 324 -6.20 24.38 0.94
N GLY A 325 -6.39 23.85 2.15
CA GLY A 325 -7.66 23.32 2.65
C GLY A 325 -7.95 21.89 2.21
N ASP A 326 -6.91 21.08 1.97
CA ASP A 326 -7.01 19.69 1.52
C ASP A 326 -6.64 18.67 2.62
N GLU A 327 -6.67 19.09 3.89
CA GLU A 327 -6.25 18.28 5.04
C GLU A 327 -6.94 16.90 5.06
N ALA A 328 -8.20 16.85 4.64
CA ALA A 328 -8.96 15.60 4.56
C ALA A 328 -8.38 14.62 3.53
N ALA A 329 -7.90 15.12 2.39
CA ALA A 329 -7.28 14.32 1.34
C ALA A 329 -5.91 13.79 1.80
N GLY A 330 -5.09 14.63 2.44
CA GLY A 330 -3.80 14.18 3.00
C GLY A 330 -3.93 13.13 4.09
N LYS A 331 -4.89 13.32 4.99
CA LYS A 331 -5.24 12.30 6.00
C LYS A 331 -5.70 10.99 5.35
N LEU A 332 -6.58 11.07 4.36
CA LEU A 332 -7.07 9.89 3.65
C LEU A 332 -5.93 9.14 2.96
N LYS A 333 -5.07 9.85 2.22
CA LYS A 333 -3.91 9.30 1.52
C LYS A 333 -2.97 8.52 2.47
N ALA A 334 -2.67 9.08 3.64
CA ALA A 334 -1.87 8.40 4.65
C ALA A 334 -2.58 7.18 5.26
N THR A 335 -3.88 7.30 5.51
CA THR A 335 -4.71 6.20 6.05
C THR A 335 -4.78 5.03 5.06
N GLU A 336 -5.04 5.30 3.79
CA GLU A 336 -5.10 4.29 2.73
C GLU A 336 -3.75 3.61 2.54
N TYR A 337 -2.63 4.36 2.59
CA TYR A 337 -1.30 3.76 2.52
C TYR A 337 -1.08 2.72 3.62
N VAL A 338 -1.33 3.07 4.88
CA VAL A 338 -1.15 2.13 6.01
C VAL A 338 -2.16 0.98 5.91
N ALA A 339 -3.40 1.24 5.49
CA ALA A 339 -4.42 0.21 5.34
C ALA A 339 -4.05 -0.82 4.25
N ARG A 340 -3.45 -0.38 3.13
CA ARG A 340 -2.87 -1.28 2.11
C ARG A 340 -1.80 -2.17 2.72
N GLN A 341 -0.89 -1.62 3.54
CA GLN A 341 0.15 -2.44 4.18
C GLN A 341 -0.45 -3.45 5.16
N ILE A 342 -1.51 -3.08 5.89
CA ILE A 342 -2.24 -4.03 6.75
C ILE A 342 -2.89 -5.14 5.92
N ARG A 343 -3.50 -4.85 4.77
CA ARG A 343 -4.10 -5.90 3.92
C ARG A 343 -3.08 -6.75 3.17
N LYS A 344 -1.97 -6.14 2.73
CA LYS A 344 -0.87 -6.81 2.03
C LYS A 344 -0.13 -7.77 2.96
N PHE A 345 0.32 -7.29 4.11
CA PHE A 345 1.12 -8.07 5.05
C PHE A 345 0.32 -8.74 6.16
N ARG A 346 -1.00 -8.51 6.25
CA ARG A 346 -1.91 -9.21 7.17
C ARG A 346 -1.36 -9.35 8.61
N PRO A 347 -0.90 -8.25 9.25
CA PRO A 347 -0.29 -8.32 10.56
C PRO A 347 -1.26 -8.78 11.65
N GLU A 348 -0.77 -9.55 12.61
CA GLU A 348 -1.55 -9.91 13.81
C GLU A 348 -1.65 -8.72 14.78
N VAL A 349 -0.56 -7.95 14.92
CA VAL A 349 -0.46 -6.78 15.80
C VAL A 349 0.06 -5.57 15.03
N VAL A 350 -0.60 -4.43 15.21
CA VAL A 350 -0.15 -3.12 14.70
C VAL A 350 0.26 -2.24 15.88
N ILE A 351 1.37 -1.52 15.76
CA ILE A 351 1.84 -0.58 16.78
C ILE A 351 2.24 0.77 16.15
N THR A 352 1.99 1.87 16.86
CA THR A 352 2.32 3.23 16.39
C THR A 352 2.51 4.23 17.54
N HIS A 353 2.77 5.49 17.20
CA HIS A 353 2.96 6.65 18.09
C HIS A 353 1.76 6.97 18.99
N ASP A 354 1.99 7.86 19.96
CA ASP A 354 0.98 8.51 20.79
C ASP A 354 0.10 9.47 19.96
N GLU A 355 -1.20 9.50 20.25
CA GLU A 355 -2.17 10.34 19.54
C GLU A 355 -1.90 11.86 19.71
N ASN A 356 -1.12 12.26 20.72
CA ASN A 356 -0.66 13.63 20.93
C ASN A 356 0.79 13.85 20.45
N GLY A 357 1.40 12.86 19.79
CA GLY A 357 2.71 12.97 19.15
C GLY A 357 3.88 13.09 20.12
N GLU A 358 3.82 12.30 21.18
CA GLU A 358 4.78 12.24 22.28
C GLU A 358 5.00 13.60 22.96
N TYR A 359 5.94 14.38 22.45
CA TYR A 359 6.27 15.73 22.87
C TYR A 359 5.51 16.82 22.08
N GLY A 360 4.50 16.43 21.31
CA GLY A 360 3.63 17.34 20.55
C GLY A 360 3.88 17.40 19.05
N HIS A 361 4.78 16.55 18.51
CA HIS A 361 5.19 16.57 17.11
C HIS A 361 4.02 16.23 16.17
N SER A 362 3.75 17.07 15.17
CA SER A 362 2.58 16.92 14.29
C SER A 362 2.65 15.65 13.43
N ASN A 363 3.82 15.31 12.87
CA ASN A 363 3.99 14.06 12.11
C ASN A 363 3.76 12.80 12.95
N HIS A 364 4.09 12.81 14.25
CA HIS A 364 3.82 11.67 15.14
C HIS A 364 2.32 11.52 15.39
N LYS A 365 1.61 12.64 15.64
CA LYS A 365 0.14 12.66 15.72
C LYS A 365 -0.48 12.12 14.44
N ALA A 366 0.03 12.56 13.29
CA ALA A 366 -0.45 12.14 11.98
C ALA A 366 -0.22 10.63 11.75
N ALA A 367 0.98 10.11 12.01
CA ALA A 367 1.27 8.68 11.91
C ALA A 367 0.36 7.84 12.84
N SER A 368 0.17 8.29 14.09
CA SER A 368 -0.71 7.63 15.07
C SER A 368 -2.16 7.59 14.59
N ILE A 369 -2.71 8.73 14.18
CA ILE A 369 -4.10 8.86 13.75
C ILE A 369 -4.36 8.11 12.43
N ALA A 370 -3.45 8.20 11.46
CA ALA A 370 -3.56 7.47 10.20
C ALA A 370 -3.55 5.95 10.44
N THR A 371 -2.67 5.46 11.32
CA THR A 371 -2.60 4.03 11.65
C THR A 371 -3.86 3.54 12.38
N ARG A 372 -4.38 4.33 13.32
CA ARG A 372 -5.64 4.01 14.02
C ARG A 372 -6.81 3.90 13.04
N ASP A 373 -6.94 4.87 12.15
CA ASP A 373 -8.03 4.89 11.17
C ASP A 373 -7.84 3.77 10.12
N ALA A 374 -6.59 3.47 9.75
CA ALA A 374 -6.22 2.38 8.84
C ALA A 374 -6.55 1.00 9.42
N PHE A 375 -6.40 0.81 10.73
CA PHE A 375 -6.76 -0.44 11.42
C PHE A 375 -8.24 -0.81 11.21
N ALA A 376 -9.13 0.20 11.23
CA ALA A 376 -10.55 -0.01 10.94
C ALA A 376 -10.82 -0.15 9.44
N MET A 377 -10.19 0.68 8.60
CA MET A 377 -10.37 0.67 7.14
C MET A 377 -9.92 -0.67 6.51
N ALA A 378 -8.81 -1.23 6.98
CA ALA A 378 -8.28 -2.48 6.46
C ALA A 378 -9.26 -3.66 6.63
N ALA A 379 -10.08 -3.64 7.68
CA ALA A 379 -11.07 -4.66 7.97
C ALA A 379 -12.39 -4.49 7.20
N ASP A 380 -12.65 -3.32 6.60
CA ASP A 380 -13.92 -3.01 5.93
C ASP A 380 -13.97 -3.62 4.51
N PRO A 381 -14.86 -4.61 4.24
CA PRO A 381 -14.98 -5.22 2.92
C PRO A 381 -15.56 -4.32 1.84
N THR A 382 -16.05 -3.12 2.18
CA THR A 382 -16.63 -2.17 1.23
C THR A 382 -15.62 -1.17 0.67
N VAL A 383 -14.43 -1.10 1.27
CA VAL A 383 -13.33 -0.24 0.82
C VAL A 383 -12.44 -1.02 -0.14
N ASP A 384 -12.31 -0.55 -1.38
CA ASP A 384 -11.34 -1.07 -2.34
C ASP A 384 -9.97 -0.46 -2.06
N LEU A 385 -8.97 -1.31 -1.88
CA LEU A 385 -7.57 -0.95 -1.67
C LEU A 385 -6.75 -1.79 -2.64
N ASP A 386 -6.91 -1.48 -3.93
CA ASP A 386 -6.20 -2.09 -5.05
C ASP A 386 -6.45 -3.62 -5.14
N GLY A 387 -7.70 -4.04 -4.90
CA GLY A 387 -8.08 -5.46 -4.93
C GLY A 387 -7.57 -6.30 -3.76
N LEU A 388 -6.85 -5.72 -2.80
CA LEU A 388 -6.38 -6.42 -1.61
C LEU A 388 -7.56 -6.83 -0.72
N ALA A 389 -7.60 -8.12 -0.36
CA ALA A 389 -8.64 -8.69 0.50
C ALA A 389 -8.63 -8.03 1.90
N PRO A 390 -9.80 -7.80 2.51
CA PRO A 390 -9.89 -7.22 3.85
C PRO A 390 -9.14 -8.04 4.90
N TRP A 391 -8.53 -7.35 5.86
CA TRP A 391 -7.80 -7.95 6.96
C TRP A 391 -8.05 -7.20 8.27
N GLN A 392 -8.47 -7.93 9.30
CA GLN A 392 -8.63 -7.41 10.65
C GLN A 392 -7.45 -7.87 11.50
N ALA A 393 -6.48 -6.99 11.72
CA ALA A 393 -5.44 -7.24 12.72
C ALA A 393 -6.07 -7.45 14.11
N LYS A 394 -5.48 -8.33 14.92
CA LYS A 394 -6.06 -8.76 16.21
C LYS A 394 -5.89 -7.70 17.29
N LYS A 395 -4.82 -6.90 17.27
CA LYS A 395 -4.57 -5.84 18.25
C LYS A 395 -3.92 -4.60 17.65
N LEU A 396 -4.28 -3.44 18.22
CA LEU A 396 -3.61 -2.15 18.00
C LEU A 396 -3.06 -1.63 19.32
N TYR A 397 -1.76 -1.40 19.38
CA TYR A 397 -1.12 -0.67 20.48
C TYR A 397 -0.70 0.72 20.01
N ILE A 398 -0.88 1.70 20.89
CA ILE A 398 -0.34 3.04 20.68
C ILE A 398 0.61 3.36 21.81
N HIS A 399 1.74 3.99 21.47
CA HIS A 399 2.60 4.59 22.46
C HIS A 399 1.76 5.59 23.24
N ARG A 400 2.10 5.75 24.51
CA ARG A 400 1.48 6.74 25.36
C ARG A 400 2.64 7.53 25.87
N TYR A 401 2.83 8.79 25.52
CA TYR A 401 3.90 9.58 26.14
C TYR A 401 3.29 10.40 27.26
N ASN A 402 3.65 10.12 28.52
CA ASN A 402 3.08 10.86 29.64
C ASN A 402 3.81 12.17 29.89
N THR A 403 3.08 13.22 30.22
CA THR A 403 3.64 14.46 30.83
C THR A 403 3.41 14.52 32.34
N ASN A 404 2.67 13.56 32.93
CA ASN A 404 2.38 13.51 34.36
C ASN A 404 3.32 12.58 35.12
N ALA A 405 4.26 13.18 35.87
CA ALA A 405 5.27 12.48 36.67
C ALA A 405 4.71 11.61 37.83
N ASN A 406 3.40 11.67 38.15
CA ASN A 406 2.86 11.07 39.38
C ASN A 406 1.98 9.83 39.16
N ALA A 407 1.74 9.38 37.93
CA ALA A 407 1.01 8.14 37.65
C ALA A 407 1.33 7.62 36.25
N VAL A 408 1.96 6.45 36.15
CA VAL A 408 2.16 5.74 34.88
C VAL A 408 1.18 4.56 34.86
N SER A 409 0.11 4.67 34.08
CA SER A 409 -0.84 3.56 33.85
C SER A 409 -0.62 3.02 32.44
N LYS A 410 0.34 2.10 32.25
CA LYS A 410 0.77 1.67 30.90
C LYS A 410 1.22 0.21 30.87
N LEU A 411 0.81 -0.49 29.82
CA LEU A 411 1.12 -1.89 29.51
C LEU A 411 2.58 -1.99 29.06
N PHE A 412 3.51 -1.89 30.01
CA PHE A 412 4.93 -2.15 29.80
C PHE A 412 5.24 -3.66 29.86
N HIS A 413 6.31 -4.13 29.19
CA HIS A 413 6.81 -5.51 29.19
C HIS A 413 8.26 -5.61 29.71
N ASP A 414 8.46 -6.31 30.84
CA ASP A 414 9.75 -6.63 31.47
C ASP A 414 10.70 -7.43 30.58
N HIS A 415 10.17 -8.10 29.57
CA HIS A 415 10.94 -8.83 28.58
C HIS A 415 12.01 -7.96 27.88
N TRP A 416 11.84 -6.64 27.85
CA TRP A 416 12.82 -5.72 27.25
C TRP A 416 14.00 -5.39 28.15
N GLU A 417 13.91 -5.72 29.44
CA GLU A 417 14.95 -5.49 30.46
C GLU A 417 15.74 -6.75 30.82
N SER A 418 15.30 -7.92 30.32
CA SER A 418 15.99 -9.18 30.54
C SER A 418 16.98 -9.43 29.40
N PRO A 419 18.25 -9.78 29.68
CA PRO A 419 19.19 -10.11 28.63
C PRO A 419 18.74 -11.34 27.83
N SER A 420 18.32 -11.13 26.59
CA SER A 420 17.82 -12.18 25.68
C SER A 420 18.53 -12.21 24.34
N ILE A 421 19.39 -11.22 24.04
CA ILE A 421 20.07 -11.09 22.74
C ILE A 421 21.56 -10.99 22.98
N ASN A 422 22.28 -12.11 22.85
CA ASN A 422 23.74 -12.16 23.00
C ASN A 422 24.26 -11.54 24.33
N GLY A 423 23.50 -11.67 25.40
CA GLY A 423 23.83 -11.10 26.71
C GLY A 423 23.47 -9.62 26.90
N LEU A 424 22.87 -8.99 25.88
CA LEU A 424 22.25 -7.66 25.95
C LEU A 424 20.74 -7.78 26.12
N THR A 425 20.15 -6.77 26.75
CA THR A 425 18.69 -6.60 26.77
C THR A 425 18.21 -6.08 25.40
N PRO A 426 16.96 -6.35 24.99
CA PRO A 426 16.38 -5.73 23.80
C PRO A 426 16.53 -4.20 23.76
N ARG A 427 16.43 -3.52 24.91
CA ARG A 427 16.66 -2.07 25.01
C ARG A 427 18.10 -1.66 24.70
N GLN A 428 19.08 -2.40 25.20
CA GLN A 428 20.50 -2.13 24.91
C GLN A 428 20.80 -2.29 23.42
N VAL A 429 20.21 -3.30 22.77
CA VAL A 429 20.30 -3.45 21.31
C VAL A 429 19.65 -2.26 20.60
N ALA A 430 18.52 -1.77 21.12
CA ALA A 430 17.87 -0.57 20.59
C ALA A 430 18.80 0.66 20.62
N ASN A 431 19.48 0.86 21.74
CA ASN A 431 20.47 1.93 21.93
C ASN A 431 21.69 1.79 21.01
N ASN A 432 22.16 0.57 20.73
CA ASN A 432 23.20 0.33 19.73
C ASN A 432 22.75 0.76 18.33
N GLY A 433 21.51 0.43 17.96
CA GLY A 433 21.01 0.78 16.62
C GLY A 433 20.79 2.29 16.44
N LEU A 434 20.45 3.02 17.51
CA LEU A 434 20.33 4.48 17.46
C LEU A 434 21.65 5.17 17.05
N ALA A 435 22.80 4.54 17.30
CA ALA A 435 24.09 5.06 16.87
C ALA A 435 24.29 5.07 15.34
N TYR A 436 23.45 4.37 14.57
CA TYR A 436 23.48 4.41 13.11
C TYR A 436 22.85 5.67 12.51
N HIS A 437 22.04 6.42 13.26
CA HIS A 437 21.48 7.72 12.84
C HIS A 437 22.51 8.85 12.94
N ALA A 438 23.70 8.64 12.37
CA ALA A 438 24.86 9.50 12.53
C ALA A 438 24.66 10.91 11.94
N THR A 439 23.81 11.08 10.94
CA THR A 439 23.46 12.40 10.39
C THR A 439 22.66 13.27 11.35
N GLN A 440 22.04 12.68 12.38
CA GLN A 440 21.40 13.42 13.48
C GLN A 440 22.43 14.02 14.45
N GLY A 441 23.72 13.80 14.18
CA GLY A 441 24.82 14.25 14.99
C GLY A 441 25.30 13.16 15.95
N THR A 442 26.08 13.56 16.94
CA THR A 442 26.45 12.65 18.04
C THR A 442 25.17 12.18 18.71
N GLN A 443 25.05 10.87 18.95
CA GLN A 443 23.93 10.32 19.72
C GLN A 443 23.84 11.03 21.07
N THR A 444 22.80 11.82 21.26
CA THR A 444 22.46 12.48 22.53
C THR A 444 21.17 11.92 23.12
N VAL A 445 20.58 10.90 22.50
CA VAL A 445 19.34 10.27 22.96
C VAL A 445 19.59 8.80 23.26
N SER A 446 18.92 8.31 24.30
CA SER A 446 18.88 6.89 24.65
C SER A 446 17.45 6.50 25.01
N THR A 447 17.02 5.32 24.58
CA THR A 447 15.86 4.70 25.20
C THR A 447 16.25 4.24 26.61
N ALA A 448 15.43 4.60 27.59
CA ALA A 448 15.72 4.39 29.00
C ALA A 448 14.57 3.70 29.73
N TYR A 449 14.92 2.98 30.79
CA TYR A 449 13.94 2.43 31.72
C TYR A 449 13.61 3.45 32.83
N LEU A 450 12.33 3.86 32.90
CA LEU A 450 11.78 4.86 33.83
C LEU A 450 12.03 4.54 35.31
N THR A 451 12.53 3.35 35.65
CA THR A 451 12.73 2.92 37.03
C THR A 451 14.16 3.04 37.56
N GLY A 452 15.11 3.62 36.82
CA GLY A 452 16.44 3.82 37.41
C GLY A 452 17.58 4.35 36.53
N GLU A 453 17.40 4.44 35.22
CA GLU A 453 18.40 5.12 34.37
C GLU A 453 18.17 6.62 34.46
N THR A 454 18.87 7.28 35.40
CA THR A 454 18.93 8.75 35.39
C THR A 454 19.56 9.17 34.07
N ALA A 455 18.87 10.06 33.34
CA ALA A 455 19.44 10.77 32.19
C ALA A 455 20.91 11.09 32.48
N SER A 456 21.81 10.46 31.74
CA SER A 456 23.23 10.81 31.82
C SER A 456 23.35 12.28 31.42
N PRO A 457 24.30 13.07 31.94
CA PRO A 457 24.60 14.38 31.38
C PRO A 457 24.85 14.34 29.87
N ASP A 458 25.25 13.17 29.37
CA ASP A 458 25.57 12.91 27.96
C ASP A 458 24.37 12.46 27.12
N PHE A 459 23.23 12.07 27.71
CA PHE A 459 22.06 11.53 26.99
C PHE A 459 20.70 11.95 27.58
N GLU A 460 19.81 12.43 26.71
CA GLU A 460 18.38 12.58 26.97
C GLU A 460 17.69 11.21 26.94
N ALA A 461 16.98 10.90 28.02
CA ALA A 461 16.31 9.62 28.23
C ALA A 461 14.86 9.68 27.76
N HIS A 462 14.50 8.82 26.80
CA HIS A 462 13.12 8.66 26.34
C HIS A 462 12.54 7.32 26.80
N ALA A 463 11.34 7.37 27.36
CA ALA A 463 10.62 6.19 27.81
C ALA A 463 9.94 5.49 26.63
N SER A 464 10.56 4.42 26.11
CA SER A 464 10.00 3.62 25.01
C SER A 464 9.03 2.53 25.48
N GLU A 465 8.78 2.48 26.79
CA GLU A 465 8.10 1.37 27.44
C GLU A 465 6.65 1.64 27.81
N GLU A 466 6.21 2.84 27.46
CA GLU A 466 4.92 3.38 27.77
C GLU A 466 3.88 3.03 26.67
N TRP A 467 3.24 1.87 26.77
CA TRP A 467 2.25 1.42 25.77
C TRP A 467 0.81 1.35 26.31
N GLY A 468 -0.15 1.53 25.42
CA GLY A 468 -1.57 1.29 25.69
C GLY A 468 -2.22 0.43 24.61
N LEU A 469 -2.92 -0.62 25.03
CA LEU A 469 -3.78 -1.41 24.15
C LEU A 469 -4.97 -0.53 23.75
N HIS A 470 -5.00 -0.11 22.50
CA HIS A 470 -6.06 0.74 21.95
C HIS A 470 -7.27 -0.09 21.55
N THR A 471 -7.06 -1.23 20.90
CA THR A 471 -8.12 -2.11 20.42
C THR A 471 -7.65 -3.56 20.40
N THR A 472 -8.55 -4.50 20.71
CA THR A 472 -8.28 -5.95 20.69
C THR A 472 -9.51 -6.72 20.25
N MET A 473 -9.31 -7.72 19.38
CA MET A 473 -10.32 -8.71 18.98
C MET A 473 -10.24 -10.00 19.82
N VAL A 474 -9.14 -10.17 20.59
CA VAL A 474 -8.81 -11.38 21.34
C VAL A 474 -8.82 -11.18 22.85
N GLY A 475 -9.39 -10.06 23.31
CA GLY A 475 -9.45 -9.68 24.72
C GLY A 475 -8.20 -8.93 25.23
N PRO A 476 -8.29 -8.32 26.42
CA PRO A 476 -7.23 -7.50 26.98
C PRO A 476 -6.05 -8.33 27.47
N ASP A 477 -4.87 -7.69 27.55
CA ASP A 477 -3.70 -8.30 28.15
C ASP A 477 -3.84 -8.38 29.68
N PRO A 478 -3.33 -9.45 30.31
CA PRO A 478 -3.30 -9.56 31.75
C PRO A 478 -2.40 -8.49 32.34
N ILE A 479 -2.85 -7.85 33.41
CA ILE A 479 -2.04 -6.89 34.16
C ILE A 479 -1.38 -7.54 35.38
N ALA A 480 -0.13 -7.19 35.67
CA ALA A 480 0.51 -7.53 36.94
C ALA A 480 0.07 -6.54 38.05
N PRO A 481 0.25 -6.91 39.33
CA PRO A 481 -0.02 -5.99 40.44
C PRO A 481 0.80 -4.71 40.34
N ASP A 482 0.20 -3.60 40.74
CA ASP A 482 0.87 -2.31 40.83
C ASP A 482 2.13 -2.37 41.71
N PHE A 483 3.16 -1.64 41.32
CA PHE A 483 4.41 -1.54 42.06
C PHE A 483 4.95 -0.10 42.04
N THR A 484 5.90 0.21 42.92
CA THR A 484 6.48 1.55 43.03
C THR A 484 7.99 1.47 42.95
N ILE A 485 8.59 2.28 42.08
CA ILE A 485 10.04 2.44 42.00
C ILE A 485 10.37 3.93 42.07
N ASN A 486 11.30 4.30 42.94
CA ASN A 486 11.76 5.69 43.15
C ASN A 486 10.63 6.71 43.42
N GLY A 487 9.52 6.26 44.03
CA GLY A 487 8.36 7.11 44.33
C GLY A 487 7.33 7.21 43.20
N THR A 488 7.60 6.63 42.02
CA THR A 488 6.68 6.55 40.89
C THR A 488 5.82 5.29 40.99
N LEU A 489 4.49 5.45 40.98
CA LEU A 489 3.54 4.34 40.94
C LEU A 489 3.36 3.86 39.48
N TYR A 490 3.56 2.56 39.29
CA TYR A 490 3.29 1.84 38.05
C TYR A 490 2.03 1.01 38.23
N SER A 491 1.03 1.28 37.40
CA SER A 491 -0.29 0.63 37.45
C SER A 491 -0.69 0.09 36.08
N GLY A 492 -1.49 -0.98 36.04
CA GLY A 492 -1.94 -1.56 34.76
C GLY A 492 -0.81 -2.10 33.86
N TYR A 493 0.31 -2.53 34.46
CA TYR A 493 1.49 -3.06 33.79
C TYR A 493 1.19 -4.43 33.15
N ALA A 494 1.63 -4.68 31.91
CA ALA A 494 1.31 -5.93 31.22
C ALA A 494 2.15 -7.10 31.74
N LYS A 495 1.50 -8.18 32.15
CA LYS A 495 2.18 -9.39 32.66
C LYS A 495 2.94 -10.16 31.57
N THR A 496 2.59 -9.97 30.30
CA THR A 496 3.07 -10.72 29.12
C THR A 496 3.22 -9.76 27.96
N ASP A 497 3.86 -10.19 26.86
CA ASP A 497 4.04 -9.42 25.62
C ASP A 497 2.74 -9.10 24.82
N PHE A 498 2.88 -8.39 23.70
CA PHE A 498 1.78 -7.99 22.80
C PHE A 498 1.08 -9.17 22.10
N LEU A 499 1.73 -10.34 22.05
CA LEU A 499 1.21 -11.54 21.38
C LEU A 499 0.31 -12.38 22.30
N HIS A 500 0.09 -11.94 23.55
CA HIS A 500 -0.83 -12.61 24.45
C HIS A 500 -2.22 -12.84 23.81
N ASN A 501 -2.86 -13.99 24.07
CA ASN A 501 -4.12 -14.39 23.42
C ASN A 501 -4.06 -14.54 21.89
N ILE A 502 -2.88 -14.56 21.27
CA ILE A 502 -2.72 -14.81 19.83
C ILE A 502 -1.93 -16.11 19.64
N SER A 503 -2.47 -17.01 18.82
CA SER A 503 -1.72 -18.15 18.29
C SER A 503 -0.96 -17.69 17.04
N ILE A 504 0.37 -17.72 17.12
CA ILE A 504 1.27 -17.34 16.03
C ILE A 504 1.41 -18.52 15.06
N ASP A 505 1.43 -18.19 13.77
CA ASP A 505 1.71 -19.06 12.65
C ASP A 505 2.77 -18.32 11.82
N ARG A 506 4.03 -18.71 12.02
CA ARG A 506 5.20 -17.96 11.57
C ARG A 506 5.56 -18.20 10.12
N ASP A 507 5.42 -19.43 9.64
CA ASP A 507 5.66 -19.81 8.26
C ASP A 507 4.40 -19.71 7.39
N SER A 508 3.28 -19.30 7.99
CA SER A 508 2.02 -18.98 7.30
C SER A 508 1.40 -20.17 6.58
N ASP A 509 1.58 -21.36 7.14
CA ASP A 509 1.09 -22.61 6.57
C ASP A 509 -0.32 -23.01 7.08
N LEU A 510 -0.93 -22.13 7.91
CA LEU A 510 -2.22 -22.27 8.58
C LEU A 510 -2.22 -23.16 9.83
N ILE A 511 -1.05 -23.58 10.31
CA ILE A 511 -0.87 -24.32 11.56
C ILE A 511 -0.11 -23.44 12.56
N PRO A 512 -0.61 -23.26 13.79
CA PRO A 512 0.09 -22.45 14.77
C PRO A 512 1.38 -23.07 15.33
N ASP A 513 2.42 -22.25 15.50
CA ASP A 513 3.73 -22.58 16.08
C ASP A 513 3.60 -23.46 17.34
N ALA A 514 2.67 -23.11 18.23
CA ALA A 514 2.51 -23.81 19.51
C ALA A 514 1.96 -25.23 19.33
N TRP A 515 1.09 -25.44 18.33
CA TRP A 515 0.59 -26.77 17.98
C TRP A 515 1.69 -27.60 17.32
N GLU A 516 2.47 -27.00 16.41
CA GLU A 516 3.61 -27.67 15.81
C GLU A 516 4.67 -28.08 16.84
N SER A 517 4.98 -27.18 17.77
CA SER A 517 5.96 -27.41 18.82
C SER A 517 5.54 -28.57 19.72
N LEU A 518 4.24 -28.72 19.97
CA LEU A 518 3.68 -29.82 20.76
C LEU A 518 3.94 -31.19 20.12
N TYR A 519 3.85 -31.30 18.78
CA TYR A 519 3.92 -32.59 18.08
C TYR A 519 5.24 -32.88 17.39
N SER A 520 6.04 -31.85 17.08
CA SER A 520 7.33 -31.99 16.40
C SER A 520 8.53 -31.49 17.23
N GLY A 521 8.30 -30.67 18.25
CA GLY A 521 9.35 -29.95 18.98
C GLY A 521 9.94 -28.75 18.21
N SER A 522 9.37 -28.41 17.06
CA SER A 522 9.71 -27.27 16.20
C SER A 522 8.46 -26.43 15.91
N ASN A 523 8.63 -25.16 15.57
CA ASN A 523 7.54 -24.21 15.34
C ASN A 523 7.28 -23.92 13.84
N ILE A 524 7.77 -24.78 12.93
CA ILE A 524 7.73 -24.61 11.46
C ILE A 524 7.94 -25.94 10.70
N ALA A 525 7.73 -27.09 11.36
CA ALA A 525 8.18 -28.39 10.83
C ALA A 525 7.04 -29.27 10.31
N ILE A 526 5.78 -28.96 10.64
CA ILE A 526 4.66 -29.83 10.27
C ILE A 526 4.07 -29.35 8.95
N ASN A 527 4.26 -30.15 7.88
CA ASN A 527 3.63 -29.85 6.61
C ASN A 527 2.09 -30.01 6.70
N PRO A 528 1.29 -29.00 6.34
CA PRO A 528 -0.16 -29.02 6.53
C PRO A 528 -0.88 -30.04 5.63
N ASN A 529 -0.28 -30.41 4.50
CA ASN A 529 -0.87 -31.31 3.51
C ASN A 529 -0.45 -32.78 3.70
N GLU A 530 0.48 -33.05 4.61
CA GLU A 530 0.88 -34.42 4.92
C GLU A 530 -0.16 -35.11 5.82
N ASP A 531 -0.17 -36.43 5.73
CA ASP A 531 -0.92 -37.34 6.59
C ASP A 531 0.14 -38.13 7.37
N THR A 532 0.56 -37.58 8.50
CA THR A 532 1.74 -38.06 9.23
C THR A 532 1.51 -39.43 9.88
N ASP A 533 0.27 -39.80 10.19
CA ASP A 533 -0.07 -41.07 10.83
C ASP A 533 -0.81 -42.09 9.92
N GLY A 534 -1.18 -41.69 8.71
CA GLY A 534 -1.72 -42.55 7.66
C GLY A 534 -3.21 -42.82 7.77
N ASP A 535 -3.96 -41.97 8.49
CA ASP A 535 -5.40 -42.12 8.72
C ASP A 535 -6.29 -41.46 7.64
N THR A 536 -5.68 -40.88 6.61
CA THR A 536 -6.27 -40.13 5.49
C THR A 536 -6.74 -38.70 5.80
N ILE A 537 -6.42 -38.17 6.99
CA ILE A 537 -6.67 -36.79 7.39
C ILE A 537 -5.36 -36.00 7.29
N SER A 538 -5.42 -34.83 6.67
CA SER A 538 -4.23 -33.95 6.60
C SER A 538 -3.91 -33.34 7.96
N ASN A 539 -2.65 -32.99 8.22
CA ASN A 539 -2.23 -32.32 9.45
C ASN A 539 -3.00 -31.00 9.71
N LEU A 540 -3.35 -30.27 8.66
CA LEU A 540 -4.19 -29.07 8.78
C LEU A 540 -5.63 -29.41 9.16
N ASP A 541 -6.20 -30.48 8.59
CA ASP A 541 -7.54 -30.92 8.98
C ASP A 541 -7.54 -31.53 10.38
N GLU A 542 -6.46 -32.18 10.81
CA GLU A 542 -6.24 -32.62 12.18
C GLU A 542 -6.28 -31.43 13.17
N PHE A 543 -5.54 -30.36 12.88
CA PHE A 543 -5.62 -29.11 13.64
C PHE A 543 -7.05 -28.54 13.64
N ARG A 544 -7.68 -28.45 12.46
CA ARG A 544 -9.08 -28.00 12.38
C ARG A 544 -10.03 -28.92 13.14
N LEU A 545 -9.74 -30.20 13.31
CA LEU A 545 -10.60 -31.15 14.02
C LEU A 545 -10.30 -31.23 15.52
N GLY A 546 -9.15 -30.72 15.97
CA GLY A 546 -8.71 -30.88 17.36
C GLY A 546 -8.06 -32.24 17.62
N THR A 547 -7.58 -32.92 16.58
CA THR A 547 -6.86 -34.20 16.68
C THR A 547 -5.35 -34.00 16.60
N ALA A 548 -4.58 -35.09 16.64
CA ALA A 548 -3.15 -35.10 16.87
C ALA A 548 -2.45 -35.83 15.72
N PRO A 549 -1.55 -35.17 14.95
CA PRO A 549 -1.09 -35.59 13.62
C PRO A 549 -0.26 -36.89 13.65
N THR A 550 -0.05 -37.44 14.84
CA THR A 550 0.81 -38.59 15.11
C THR A 550 0.00 -39.76 15.67
N THR A 551 -1.32 -39.65 15.75
CA THR A 551 -2.21 -40.63 16.37
C THR A 551 -3.46 -40.82 15.52
N PRO A 552 -3.56 -41.96 14.78
CA PRO A 552 -4.65 -42.19 13.84
C PRO A 552 -6.01 -41.96 14.47
N SER A 553 -6.82 -41.13 13.84
CA SER A 553 -8.14 -40.75 14.27
C SER A 553 -9.21 -41.18 13.26
N THR A 554 -10.47 -41.17 13.69
CA THR A 554 -11.60 -41.40 12.78
C THR A 554 -12.53 -40.18 12.77
N ASN A 555 -12.06 -39.04 13.26
CA ASN A 555 -12.88 -37.87 13.60
C ASN A 555 -13.28 -37.08 12.35
N SER A 556 -14.11 -37.67 11.49
CA SER A 556 -14.99 -36.87 10.64
C SER A 556 -16.08 -36.23 11.51
N ILE A 557 -16.43 -34.96 11.30
CA ILE A 557 -17.59 -34.34 11.95
C ILE A 557 -18.84 -34.91 11.26
N PRO A 558 -19.61 -35.81 11.90
CA PRO A 558 -20.72 -36.46 11.22
C PRO A 558 -21.90 -35.49 11.10
N ILE A 559 -22.44 -35.35 9.88
CA ILE A 559 -23.74 -34.71 9.65
C ILE A 559 -24.83 -35.75 9.93
N THR A 560 -25.62 -35.51 10.97
CA THR A 560 -26.71 -36.40 11.38
C THR A 560 -28.05 -35.80 11.01
N PHE A 561 -28.89 -36.54 10.29
CA PHE A 561 -30.27 -36.13 10.01
C PHE A 561 -31.22 -36.57 11.13
N ALA A 562 -32.17 -35.71 11.47
CA ALA A 562 -33.31 -36.11 12.31
C ALA A 562 -34.11 -37.22 11.63
N ALA A 563 -34.71 -38.11 12.43
CA ALA A 563 -35.44 -39.27 11.93
C ALA A 563 -36.64 -38.89 11.04
N ASP A 564 -37.21 -37.69 11.24
CA ASP A 564 -38.30 -37.14 10.43
C ASP A 564 -37.81 -36.37 9.18
N GLY A 565 -36.49 -36.23 9.00
CA GLY A 565 -35.86 -35.52 7.89
C GLY A 565 -36.02 -34.00 7.92
N THR A 566 -36.54 -33.43 9.02
CA THR A 566 -36.84 -31.99 9.12
C THR A 566 -35.65 -31.13 9.51
N SER A 567 -34.57 -31.74 10.01
CA SER A 567 -33.34 -31.06 10.37
C SER A 567 -32.12 -31.95 10.21
N LEU A 568 -30.96 -31.32 10.14
CA LEU A 568 -29.66 -31.96 10.32
C LEU A 568 -28.88 -31.27 11.43
N SER A 569 -27.92 -31.97 12.01
CA SER A 569 -27.05 -31.45 13.07
C SER A 569 -25.61 -31.96 12.93
N PHE A 570 -24.67 -31.16 13.41
CA PHE A 570 -23.25 -31.52 13.48
C PHE A 570 -22.61 -30.88 14.72
N ASN A 571 -21.59 -31.52 15.27
CA ASN A 571 -20.89 -31.06 16.47
C ASN A 571 -19.58 -30.37 16.06
N ILE A 572 -19.43 -29.10 16.40
CA ILE A 572 -18.18 -28.40 16.19
C ILE A 572 -17.22 -28.76 17.33
N PRO A 573 -16.00 -29.25 17.05
CA PRO A 573 -15.07 -29.64 18.09
C PRO A 573 -14.66 -28.44 18.95
N VAL A 574 -14.20 -28.72 20.17
CA VAL A 574 -13.69 -27.67 21.06
C VAL A 574 -12.34 -27.19 20.53
N ALA A 575 -12.12 -25.88 20.54
CA ALA A 575 -10.83 -25.23 20.29
C ALA A 575 -10.16 -24.97 21.64
N ASN A 576 -9.60 -26.01 22.26
CA ASN A 576 -8.87 -25.86 23.52
C ASN A 576 -7.57 -26.66 23.51
N GLY A 577 -6.58 -26.17 24.26
CA GLY A 577 -5.24 -26.74 24.30
C GLY A 577 -4.20 -25.89 23.58
N THR A 578 -2.99 -26.42 23.50
CA THR A 578 -1.84 -25.74 22.90
C THR A 578 -2.10 -25.45 21.41
N GLY A 579 -1.88 -24.22 20.98
CA GLY A 579 -2.12 -23.77 19.60
C GLY A 579 -3.55 -23.32 19.28
N TYR A 580 -4.50 -23.41 20.22
CA TYR A 580 -5.87 -22.93 20.02
C TYR A 580 -6.18 -21.62 20.76
N VAL A 581 -5.17 -20.96 21.33
CA VAL A 581 -5.35 -19.72 22.09
C VAL A 581 -5.76 -18.59 21.15
N GLY A 582 -6.92 -17.99 21.40
CA GLY A 582 -7.47 -16.94 20.54
C GLY A 582 -7.99 -17.43 19.18
N VAL A 583 -7.90 -18.74 18.90
CA VAL A 583 -8.39 -19.33 17.66
C VAL A 583 -9.90 -19.49 17.72
N THR A 584 -10.57 -19.02 16.67
CA THR A 584 -12.02 -19.11 16.53
C THR A 584 -12.36 -20.10 15.42
N ARG A 585 -13.30 -21.02 15.68
CA ARG A 585 -13.78 -21.98 14.67
C ARG A 585 -14.98 -21.42 13.92
N LYS A 586 -14.86 -21.35 12.60
CA LYS A 586 -15.94 -20.99 11.69
C LYS A 586 -16.41 -22.22 10.95
N TYR A 587 -17.72 -22.27 10.70
CA TYR A 587 -18.32 -23.32 9.89
C TYR A 587 -19.15 -22.73 8.77
N GLN A 588 -19.16 -23.42 7.63
CA GLN A 588 -20.05 -23.16 6.51
C GLN A 588 -20.70 -24.48 6.07
N LEU A 589 -22.01 -24.57 6.26
CA LEU A 589 -22.82 -25.65 5.72
C LEU A 589 -23.24 -25.27 4.31
N GLU A 590 -22.95 -26.15 3.36
CA GLU A 590 -23.35 -25.99 1.98
C GLU A 590 -24.33 -27.08 1.56
N SER A 591 -25.17 -26.78 0.58
CA SER A 591 -26.04 -27.77 -0.05
C SER A 591 -25.84 -27.81 -1.56
N SER A 592 -26.08 -28.99 -2.13
CA SER A 592 -26.03 -29.22 -3.57
C SER A 592 -27.18 -30.13 -3.99
N SER A 593 -27.70 -29.96 -5.21
CA SER A 593 -28.66 -30.88 -5.82
C SER A 593 -28.02 -31.96 -6.70
N ASP A 594 -26.75 -31.81 -7.04
CA ASP A 594 -26.05 -32.58 -8.09
C ASP A 594 -24.62 -33.01 -7.73
N LEU A 595 -24.14 -32.68 -6.53
CA LEU A 595 -22.76 -32.86 -6.05
C LEU A 595 -21.70 -32.01 -6.76
N THR A 596 -22.08 -31.21 -7.75
CA THR A 596 -21.16 -30.38 -8.54
C THR A 596 -21.28 -28.90 -8.20
N SER A 597 -22.50 -28.40 -8.04
CA SER A 597 -22.77 -27.01 -7.69
C SER A 597 -23.16 -26.92 -6.22
N TRP A 598 -22.31 -26.28 -5.43
CA TRP A 598 -22.48 -26.09 -3.99
C TRP A 598 -22.84 -24.64 -3.69
N SER A 599 -23.72 -24.43 -2.72
CA SER A 599 -24.07 -23.09 -2.25
C SER A 599 -24.21 -23.06 -0.73
N PRO A 600 -23.73 -22.00 -0.06
CA PRO A 600 -23.87 -21.86 1.38
C PRO A 600 -25.34 -21.74 1.78
N VAL A 601 -25.72 -22.47 2.83
CA VAL A 601 -27.07 -22.44 3.41
C VAL A 601 -27.09 -21.99 4.87
N MET A 602 -25.95 -22.07 5.56
CA MET A 602 -25.76 -21.59 6.92
C MET A 602 -24.26 -21.42 7.17
N GLN A 603 -23.88 -20.38 7.91
CA GLN A 603 -22.52 -20.19 8.38
C GLN A 603 -22.53 -19.54 9.75
N GLY A 604 -21.45 -19.72 10.51
CA GLY A 604 -21.33 -19.11 11.82
C GLY A 604 -20.01 -19.44 12.51
N VAL A 605 -19.93 -19.01 13.76
CA VAL A 605 -18.84 -19.33 14.69
C VAL A 605 -19.43 -20.23 15.77
N ALA A 606 -18.77 -21.33 16.09
CA ALA A 606 -19.13 -22.17 17.23
C ALA A 606 -17.93 -22.98 17.71
N THR A 607 -17.86 -23.29 19.00
CA THR A 607 -16.78 -24.08 19.58
C THR A 607 -17.33 -25.03 20.63
N GLY A 608 -17.24 -26.34 20.42
CA GLY A 608 -17.77 -27.34 21.35
C GLY A 608 -19.30 -27.46 21.38
N GLU A 609 -19.99 -26.89 20.38
CA GLU A 609 -21.45 -26.81 20.33
C GLU A 609 -22.02 -27.66 19.20
N THR A 610 -23.26 -28.14 19.40
CA THR A 610 -24.06 -28.77 18.34
C THR A 610 -24.80 -27.69 17.57
N VAL A 611 -24.55 -27.60 16.27
CA VAL A 611 -25.29 -26.73 15.36
C VAL A 611 -26.43 -27.52 14.72
N VAL A 612 -27.61 -26.92 14.63
CA VAL A 612 -28.81 -27.51 14.03
C VAL A 612 -29.28 -26.65 12.87
N TYR A 613 -29.46 -27.27 11.70
CA TYR A 613 -30.00 -26.64 10.50
C TYR A 613 -31.38 -27.23 10.16
N PRO A 614 -32.44 -26.41 10.07
CA PRO A 614 -33.74 -26.87 9.59
C PRO A 614 -33.67 -27.15 8.08
N VAL A 615 -33.97 -28.38 7.68
CA VAL A 615 -33.93 -28.83 6.29
C VAL A 615 -35.24 -28.42 5.59
N PRO A 616 -35.18 -27.69 4.45
CA PRO A 616 -36.38 -27.32 3.71
C PRO A 616 -37.15 -28.55 3.21
N SER A 617 -38.48 -28.52 3.31
CA SER A 617 -39.42 -29.61 2.93
C SER A 617 -39.51 -29.91 1.43
N SER A 618 -38.51 -29.53 0.63
CA SER A 618 -38.50 -29.74 -0.82
C SER A 618 -38.34 -31.23 -1.17
N HIS A 619 -39.03 -31.69 -2.21
CA HIS A 619 -39.01 -33.09 -2.66
C HIS A 619 -37.78 -33.48 -3.50
N ASN A 620 -36.82 -32.56 -3.67
CA ASN A 620 -35.61 -32.81 -4.45
C ASN A 620 -34.52 -33.37 -3.54
N ARG A 621 -33.79 -34.39 -4.02
CA ARG A 621 -32.60 -34.88 -3.31
C ARG A 621 -31.61 -33.72 -3.14
N ARG A 622 -31.11 -33.58 -1.92
CA ARG A 622 -30.03 -32.64 -1.60
C ARG A 622 -28.89 -33.38 -0.92
N PHE A 623 -27.69 -32.92 -1.20
CA PHE A 623 -26.45 -33.28 -0.54
C PHE A 623 -26.00 -32.11 0.32
N TYR A 624 -25.32 -32.41 1.41
CA TYR A 624 -24.80 -31.42 2.34
C TYR A 624 -23.34 -31.72 2.62
N ARG A 625 -22.52 -30.67 2.73
CA ARG A 625 -21.14 -30.76 3.21
C ARG A 625 -20.88 -29.64 4.20
N LEU A 626 -20.00 -29.93 5.16
CA LEU A 626 -19.55 -29.00 6.16
C LEU A 626 -18.12 -28.59 5.81
N ILE A 627 -17.89 -27.29 5.74
CA ILE A 627 -16.56 -26.70 5.66
C ILE A 627 -16.25 -26.13 7.04
N LEU A 628 -15.12 -26.52 7.62
CA LEU A 628 -14.64 -26.01 8.90
C LEU A 628 -13.35 -25.23 8.65
N THR A 629 -13.29 -24.01 9.17
CA THR A 629 -12.11 -23.16 9.12
C THR A 629 -11.78 -22.62 10.51
N VAL A 630 -10.56 -22.12 10.66
CA VAL A 630 -10.01 -21.55 11.88
C VAL A 630 -9.45 -20.17 11.54
N GLU A 631 -9.64 -19.20 12.43
CA GLU A 631 -9.13 -17.82 12.33
C GLU A 631 -8.49 -17.35 13.64
#